data_AF-G9KFG3-F1
#
_entry.id   AF-G9KFG3-F1
#
_cell.length_a   1.000
_cell.length_b   1.000
_cell.length_c   1.000
_cell.angle_alpha   90.00
_cell.angle_beta   90.00
_cell.angle_gamma   90.00
#
_symmetry.space_group_name_H-M   'P 1'
#
loop_
_entity.id
_entity.type
_entity.pdbx_description
1 polymer ?
#
loop_
_entity_poly.entity_id
_entity_poly.type
_entity_poly.pdbx_seq_one_letter_code
_entity_poly.pdbx_strand_id
1 'polypeptide(L)'
;LRISSEKAYFTVSAKSGELLVGSRLDREQICGKKTACTLEFEAVAENPLNFYHVSVDIEDINDHTPKFTQTSFDLQISESTKPGARFILGSAHDADIGTNSLQNYHLSPNDHFSLVNKEKLDGSKYPELVLKVPLDREEQKSYQLILTALDGGDPPLSSTAKIQVLVTDANDNPPVFSQELYRVAVPENVLPGTLVLQVMATD
;
A
#
# COMPACT_ATOMS: atom_id res chain seq x y z
N LEU A 1 40.39 -29.62 10.42
CA LEU A 1 39.01 -29.49 9.92
C LEU A 1 39.00 -28.42 8.82
N ARG A 2 38.41 -28.68 7.65
CA ARG A 2 38.23 -27.70 6.58
C ARG A 2 36.79 -27.75 6.08
N ILE A 3 36.25 -26.62 5.63
CA ILE A 3 34.89 -26.55 5.06
C ILE A 3 34.97 -26.53 3.55
N SER A 4 34.10 -27.30 2.90
CA SER A 4 33.89 -27.29 1.44
C SER A 4 32.49 -26.74 1.13
N SER A 5 32.43 -25.61 0.41
CA SER A 5 31.18 -24.98 -0.04
C SER A 5 31.44 -24.10 -1.27
N GLU A 6 30.43 -23.90 -2.14
CA GLU A 6 30.56 -23.04 -3.33
C GLU A 6 30.83 -21.57 -2.99
N LYS A 7 30.36 -21.11 -1.82
CA LYS A 7 30.62 -19.78 -1.26
C LYS A 7 31.06 -19.91 0.18
N ALA A 8 32.17 -19.27 0.53
CA ALA A 8 32.78 -19.33 1.87
C ALA A 8 32.01 -18.48 2.91
N TYR A 9 30.79 -18.91 3.25
CA TYR A 9 29.97 -18.29 4.30
C TYR A 9 30.46 -18.63 5.71
N PHE A 10 31.04 -19.82 5.88
CA PHE A 10 31.53 -20.31 7.16
C PHE A 10 33.00 -20.71 7.10
N THR A 11 33.70 -20.55 8.22
CA THR A 11 35.09 -20.95 8.44
C THR A 11 35.18 -21.68 9.78
N VAL A 12 36.21 -22.49 9.99
CA VAL A 12 36.45 -23.13 11.29
C VAL A 12 37.75 -22.63 11.89
N SER A 13 37.69 -22.23 13.16
CA SER A 13 38.87 -21.86 13.93
C SER A 13 39.76 -23.08 14.14
N ALA A 14 40.99 -23.04 13.62
CA ALA A 14 41.97 -24.11 13.82
C ALA A 14 42.42 -24.27 15.28
N LYS A 15 42.19 -23.25 16.13
CA LYS A 15 42.59 -23.24 17.54
C LYS A 15 41.48 -23.73 18.47
N SER A 16 40.24 -23.30 18.26
CA SER A 16 39.09 -23.65 19.11
C SER A 16 38.21 -24.76 18.54
N GLY A 17 38.30 -25.03 17.23
CA GLY A 17 37.41 -25.98 16.55
C GLY A 17 36.00 -25.42 16.31
N GLU A 18 35.75 -24.15 16.64
CA GLU A 18 34.46 -23.50 16.51
C GLU A 18 34.16 -23.11 15.06
N LEU A 19 32.89 -23.22 14.67
CA LEU A 19 32.37 -22.71 13.42
C LEU A 19 32.16 -21.19 13.55
N LEU A 20 32.76 -20.43 12.65
CA LEU A 20 32.72 -18.98 12.61
C LEU A 20 32.17 -18.50 11.27
N VAL A 21 31.47 -17.38 11.27
CA VAL A 21 30.99 -16.74 10.05
C VAL A 21 32.18 -16.13 9.29
N GLY A 22 32.37 -16.52 8.03
CA GLY A 22 33.47 -16.07 7.17
C GLY A 22 33.11 -14.88 6.29
N SER A 23 31.84 -14.73 5.92
CA SER A 23 31.34 -13.60 5.13
C SER A 23 29.91 -13.24 5.54
N ARG A 24 29.43 -12.05 5.15
CA ARG A 24 28.08 -11.58 5.51
C ARG A 24 27.03 -12.58 5.04
N LEU A 25 26.18 -13.00 5.98
CA LEU A 25 24.99 -13.79 5.72
C LEU A 25 23.82 -12.81 5.55
N ASP A 26 23.33 -12.70 4.32
CA ASP A 26 22.17 -11.90 3.95
C ASP A 26 21.11 -12.88 3.45
N ARG A 27 20.07 -13.11 4.26
CA ARG A 27 19.08 -14.16 4.01
C ARG A 27 18.26 -13.83 2.77
N GLU A 28 17.94 -12.56 2.57
CA GLU A 28 17.18 -12.04 1.43
C GLU A 28 17.97 -12.23 0.14
N GLN A 29 19.30 -12.07 0.17
CA GLN A 29 20.16 -12.33 -0.98
C GLN A 29 20.36 -13.83 -1.26
N ILE A 30 20.46 -14.66 -0.21
CA ILE A 30 20.76 -16.10 -0.34
C ILE A 30 19.50 -16.89 -0.72
N CYS A 31 18.39 -16.64 -0.02
CA CYS A 31 17.17 -17.43 -0.08
C CYS A 31 15.96 -16.63 -0.61
N GLY A 32 16.02 -15.30 -0.64
CA GLY A 32 14.93 -14.47 -1.14
C GLY A 32 13.64 -14.67 -0.35
N LYS A 33 12.56 -15.01 -1.04
CA LYS A 33 11.23 -15.22 -0.46
C LYS A 33 10.91 -16.67 -0.07
N LYS A 34 11.91 -17.56 -0.02
CA LYS A 34 11.72 -18.92 0.48
C LYS A 34 11.36 -18.90 1.97
N THR A 35 10.40 -19.73 2.37
CA THR A 35 9.92 -19.83 3.77
C THR A 35 10.93 -20.46 4.72
N ALA A 36 11.85 -21.28 4.20
CA ALA A 36 12.98 -21.85 4.93
C ALA A 36 14.27 -21.55 4.18
N CYS A 37 15.32 -21.23 4.93
CA CYS A 37 16.65 -20.94 4.40
C CYS A 37 17.67 -21.82 5.10
N THR A 38 18.12 -22.87 4.41
CA THR A 38 19.06 -23.84 4.96
C THR A 38 20.31 -23.86 4.08
N LEU A 39 21.47 -23.67 4.71
CA LEU A 39 22.78 -23.78 4.08
C LEU A 39 23.41 -25.12 4.44
N GLU A 40 23.67 -25.92 3.42
CA GLU A 40 24.31 -27.22 3.58
C GLU A 40 25.76 -27.17 3.10
N PHE A 41 26.68 -27.72 3.90
CA PHE A 41 28.09 -27.83 3.54
C PHE A 41 28.76 -29.02 4.24
N GLU A 42 29.92 -29.42 3.72
CA GLU A 42 30.69 -30.53 4.28
C GLU A 42 31.89 -30.03 5.09
N ALA A 43 32.05 -30.57 6.29
CA ALA A 43 33.25 -30.40 7.10
C ALA A 43 34.14 -31.64 6.99
N VAL A 44 35.38 -31.44 6.58
CA VAL A 44 36.37 -32.51 6.37
C VAL A 44 37.34 -32.54 7.54
N ALA A 45 37.41 -33.68 8.23
CA ALA A 45 38.46 -34.00 9.18
C ALA A 45 39.51 -34.89 8.48
N GLU A 46 40.79 -34.60 8.70
CA GLU A 46 41.90 -35.39 8.13
C GLU A 46 42.57 -36.19 9.24
N ASN A 47 43.05 -37.39 8.91
CA ASN A 47 43.78 -38.32 9.79
C ASN A 47 43.00 -38.78 11.05
N PRO A 48 41.98 -39.66 10.92
CA PRO A 48 41.48 -40.30 9.70
C PRO A 48 40.56 -39.38 8.88
N LEU A 49 40.50 -39.63 7.57
CA LEU A 49 39.64 -38.87 6.67
C LEU A 49 38.17 -39.17 6.97
N ASN A 50 37.43 -38.15 7.42
CA ASN A 50 36.00 -38.22 7.70
C ASN A 50 35.29 -36.98 7.15
N PHE A 51 34.07 -37.17 6.65
CA PHE A 51 33.19 -36.12 6.15
C PHE A 51 31.97 -35.99 7.05
N TYR A 52 31.64 -34.77 7.43
CA TYR A 52 30.47 -34.44 8.24
C TYR A 52 29.58 -33.50 7.46
N HIS A 53 28.33 -33.90 7.23
CA HIS A 53 27.32 -33.03 6.64
C HIS A 53 26.81 -32.08 7.71
N VAL A 54 26.87 -30.78 7.43
CA VAL A 54 26.40 -29.73 8.32
C VAL A 54 25.32 -28.95 7.62
N SER A 55 24.18 -28.81 8.29
CA SER A 55 23.03 -28.03 7.84
C SER A 55 22.83 -26.89 8.83
N VAL A 56 22.84 -25.66 8.34
CA VAL A 56 22.64 -24.44 9.13
C VAL A 56 21.39 -23.74 8.65
N ASP A 57 20.39 -23.63 9.52
CA ASP A 57 19.19 -22.86 9.26
C ASP A 57 19.46 -21.38 9.56
N ILE A 58 19.15 -20.52 8.59
CA ILE A 58 19.31 -19.07 8.68
C ILE A 58 17.94 -18.49 9.03
N GLU A 59 17.85 -17.96 10.26
CA GLU A 59 16.68 -17.24 10.73
C GLU A 59 16.58 -15.85 10.06
N ASP A 60 15.35 -15.39 9.90
CA ASP A 60 15.01 -14.08 9.37
C ASP A 60 15.08 -13.01 10.46
N ILE A 61 15.59 -11.84 10.12
CA ILE A 61 15.64 -10.66 10.99
C ILE A 61 14.77 -9.56 10.39
N ASN A 62 14.09 -8.77 11.21
CA ASN A 62 13.33 -7.60 10.73
C ASN A 62 14.27 -6.43 10.42
N ASP A 63 15.01 -6.50 9.31
CA ASP A 63 15.92 -5.44 8.85
C ASP A 63 15.45 -4.72 7.59
N HIS A 64 14.34 -5.15 6.97
CA HIS A 64 13.73 -4.46 5.83
C HIS A 64 12.37 -3.88 6.17
N THR A 65 12.34 -2.58 6.45
CA THR A 65 11.07 -1.85 6.60
C THR A 65 10.18 -1.96 5.35
N PRO A 66 8.86 -2.21 5.49
CA PRO A 66 7.92 -2.19 4.37
C PRO A 66 8.00 -0.88 3.59
N LYS A 67 7.93 -0.92 2.26
CA LYS A 67 8.03 0.27 1.40
C LYS A 67 6.96 0.29 0.31
N PHE A 68 6.30 1.43 0.18
CA PHE A 68 5.45 1.71 -0.99
C PHE A 68 6.32 2.05 -2.21
N THR A 69 5.87 1.64 -3.39
CA THR A 69 6.51 2.01 -4.66
C THR A 69 6.34 3.49 -5.00
N GLN A 70 5.26 4.10 -4.51
CA GLN A 70 4.93 5.51 -4.70
C GLN A 70 4.72 6.21 -3.35
N THR A 71 5.07 7.49 -3.31
CA THR A 71 4.94 8.34 -2.11
C THR A 71 3.56 8.96 -1.97
N SER A 72 2.80 9.07 -3.07
CA SER A 72 1.38 9.44 -3.08
C SER A 72 0.54 8.55 -3.99
N PHE A 73 -0.71 8.34 -3.59
CA PHE A 73 -1.78 7.75 -4.39
C PHE A 73 -2.78 8.85 -4.71
N ASP A 74 -2.83 9.26 -5.98
CA ASP A 74 -3.75 10.32 -6.42
C ASP A 74 -5.00 9.67 -7.00
N LEU A 75 -6.15 9.93 -6.39
CA LEU A 75 -7.45 9.38 -6.75
C LEU A 75 -8.39 10.50 -7.16
N GLN A 76 -9.14 10.27 -8.23
CA GLN A 76 -10.26 11.12 -8.63
C GLN A 76 -11.54 10.35 -8.36
N ILE A 77 -12.37 10.85 -7.43
CA ILE A 77 -13.61 10.19 -7.02
C ILE A 77 -14.76 11.15 -7.25
N SER A 78 -15.79 10.72 -7.99
CA SER A 78 -16.97 11.54 -8.21
C SER A 78 -17.79 11.69 -6.93
N GLU A 79 -18.36 12.87 -6.70
CA GLU A 79 -19.25 13.09 -5.56
C GLU A 79 -20.50 12.21 -5.58
N SER A 80 -20.98 11.87 -6.79
CA SER A 80 -22.05 10.89 -7.03
C SER A 80 -21.72 9.44 -6.63
N THR A 81 -20.49 9.18 -6.17
CA THR A 81 -20.06 7.85 -5.73
C THR A 81 -20.82 7.42 -4.48
N LYS A 82 -21.47 6.27 -4.54
CA LYS A 82 -22.24 5.74 -3.42
C LYS A 82 -21.33 5.24 -2.29
N PRO A 83 -21.73 5.45 -1.02
CA PRO A 83 -21.12 4.76 0.12
C PRO A 83 -21.04 3.25 -0.09
N GLY A 84 -19.92 2.66 0.34
CA GLY A 84 -19.58 1.25 0.12
C GLY A 84 -18.72 1.01 -1.12
N ALA A 85 -18.54 2.01 -1.99
CA ALA A 85 -17.60 1.94 -3.11
C ALA A 85 -16.17 1.68 -2.60
N ARG A 86 -15.41 0.89 -3.36
CA ARG A 86 -14.06 0.43 -2.99
C ARG A 86 -13.04 0.79 -4.05
N PHE A 87 -11.89 1.25 -3.62
CA PHE A 87 -10.77 1.66 -4.47
C PHE A 87 -9.53 0.89 -4.06
N ILE A 88 -8.96 0.12 -5.00
CA ILE A 88 -7.77 -0.67 -4.74
C ILE A 88 -6.57 0.27 -4.68
N LEU A 89 -5.78 0.15 -3.61
CA LEU A 89 -4.52 0.86 -3.46
C LEU A 89 -3.35 -0.10 -3.71
N GLY A 90 -2.22 0.46 -4.14
CA GLY A 90 -0.99 -0.32 -4.31
C GLY A 90 -0.46 -0.85 -2.98
N SER A 91 0.02 -2.10 -2.97
CA SER A 91 0.59 -2.73 -1.80
C SER A 91 2.01 -2.22 -1.50
N ALA A 92 2.36 -2.19 -0.22
CA ALA A 92 3.76 -2.06 0.20
C ALA A 92 4.50 -3.37 -0.09
N HIS A 93 5.81 -3.27 -0.28
CA HIS A 93 6.72 -4.38 -0.48
C HIS A 93 7.69 -4.43 0.68
N ASP A 94 7.89 -5.62 1.19
CA ASP A 94 8.79 -5.92 2.30
C ASP A 94 9.65 -7.10 1.85
N ALA A 95 10.94 -7.11 2.18
CA ALA A 95 11.86 -8.18 1.77
C ALA A 95 11.86 -9.36 2.75
N ASP A 96 11.43 -9.13 3.98
CA ASP A 96 11.46 -10.09 5.08
C ASP A 96 10.35 -11.14 4.90
N ILE A 97 10.36 -12.20 5.70
CA ILE A 97 9.41 -13.32 5.60
C ILE A 97 8.68 -13.56 6.92
N GLY A 98 7.63 -14.39 6.88
CA GLY A 98 6.89 -14.75 8.09
C GLY A 98 6.31 -13.52 8.79
N THR A 99 6.52 -13.40 10.11
CA THR A 99 6.00 -12.31 10.93
C THR A 99 6.69 -10.98 10.66
N ASN A 100 7.96 -10.99 10.29
CA ASN A 100 8.74 -9.78 9.98
C ASN A 100 8.32 -9.14 8.66
N SER A 101 7.62 -9.89 7.79
CA SER A 101 7.04 -9.31 6.59
C SER A 101 5.81 -8.46 6.90
N LEU A 102 5.47 -7.54 5.99
CA LEU A 102 4.23 -6.76 5.96
C LEU A 102 2.99 -7.54 6.48
N GLN A 103 2.42 -7.05 7.59
CA GLN A 103 1.25 -7.67 8.21
C GLN A 103 -0.03 -6.89 8.00
N ASN A 104 0.00 -5.57 8.11
CA ASN A 104 -1.22 -4.78 8.16
C ASN A 104 -1.05 -3.41 7.50
N TYR A 105 -2.18 -2.83 7.12
CA TYR A 105 -2.28 -1.44 6.73
C TYR A 105 -3.23 -0.69 7.66
N HIS A 106 -2.92 0.57 7.89
CA HIS A 106 -3.72 1.50 8.66
C HIS A 106 -3.93 2.80 7.90
N LEU A 107 -5.11 3.38 8.02
CA LEU A 107 -5.45 4.68 7.46
C LEU A 107 -5.57 5.70 8.58
N SER A 108 -5.10 6.92 8.34
CA SER A 108 -5.29 8.04 9.26
C SER A 108 -6.78 8.22 9.61
N PRO A 109 -7.11 8.53 10.89
CA PRO A 109 -8.47 8.82 11.30
C PRO A 109 -9.11 9.91 10.42
N ASN A 110 -10.33 9.66 9.95
CA ASN A 110 -11.11 10.57 9.12
C ASN A 110 -12.59 10.11 9.09
N ASP A 111 -13.49 10.96 8.62
CA ASP A 111 -14.94 10.70 8.67
C ASP A 111 -15.47 9.99 7.41
N HIS A 112 -14.89 10.26 6.24
CA HIS A 112 -15.46 9.82 4.95
C HIS A 112 -14.95 8.45 4.47
N PHE A 113 -13.77 8.00 4.90
CA PHE A 113 -13.09 6.83 4.35
C PHE A 113 -12.67 5.83 5.44
N SER A 114 -12.75 4.54 5.09
CA SER A 114 -12.14 3.42 5.82
C SER A 114 -11.12 2.70 4.97
N LEU A 115 -10.33 1.85 5.62
CA LEU A 115 -9.47 0.88 4.97
C LEU A 115 -9.97 -0.54 5.25
N VAL A 116 -9.89 -1.41 4.24
CA VAL A 116 -10.06 -2.85 4.39
C VAL A 116 -8.79 -3.53 3.90
N ASN A 117 -8.22 -4.40 4.74
CA ASN A 117 -7.05 -5.21 4.38
C ASN A 117 -7.55 -6.48 3.68
N LYS A 118 -7.03 -6.74 2.49
CA LYS A 118 -7.32 -7.92 1.69
C LYS A 118 -6.05 -8.71 1.44
N GLU A 119 -6.21 -9.99 1.15
CA GLU A 119 -5.13 -10.91 0.88
C GLU A 119 -5.36 -11.56 -0.48
N LYS A 120 -4.30 -11.66 -1.29
CA LYS A 120 -4.31 -12.37 -2.56
C LYS A 120 -4.05 -13.86 -2.32
N LEU A 121 -4.25 -14.66 -3.36
CA LEU A 121 -3.99 -16.11 -3.32
C LEU A 121 -2.53 -16.48 -3.04
N ASP A 122 -1.59 -15.56 -3.31
CA ASP A 122 -0.15 -15.73 -3.02
C ASP A 122 0.24 -15.34 -1.58
N GLY A 123 -0.74 -14.98 -0.74
CA GLY A 123 -0.54 -14.51 0.63
C GLY A 123 -0.14 -13.03 0.75
N SER A 124 0.05 -12.31 -0.38
CA SER A 124 0.36 -10.89 -0.34
C SER A 124 -0.85 -10.05 0.05
N LYS A 125 -0.64 -9.10 0.96
CA LYS A 125 -1.71 -8.22 1.48
C LYS A 125 -1.77 -6.91 0.71
N TYR A 126 -2.98 -6.45 0.41
CA TYR A 126 -3.22 -5.16 -0.25
C TYR A 126 -4.38 -4.41 0.42
N PRO A 127 -4.33 -3.07 0.47
CA PRO A 127 -5.41 -2.28 1.04
C PRO A 127 -6.44 -1.84 0.00
N GLU A 128 -7.72 -1.83 0.40
CA GLU A 128 -8.83 -1.18 -0.33
C GLU A 128 -9.34 0.00 0.49
N LEU A 129 -9.36 1.19 -0.12
CA LEU A 129 -10.02 2.37 0.44
C LEU A 129 -11.54 2.24 0.21
N VAL A 130 -12.33 2.44 1.25
CA VAL A 130 -13.79 2.30 1.21
C VAL A 130 -14.44 3.61 1.60
N LEU A 131 -15.31 4.13 0.73
CA LEU A 131 -16.11 5.31 1.02
C LEU A 131 -17.23 4.97 2.01
N LYS A 132 -17.32 5.69 3.13
CA LYS A 132 -18.35 5.51 4.18
C LYS A 132 -19.46 6.54 4.11
N VAL A 133 -19.08 7.80 3.90
CA VAL A 133 -19.98 8.95 3.87
C VAL A 133 -19.95 9.49 2.45
N PRO A 134 -21.09 9.91 1.88
CA PRO A 134 -21.10 10.58 0.57
C PRO A 134 -20.09 11.72 0.52
N LEU A 135 -19.58 11.97 -0.68
CA LEU A 135 -18.72 13.11 -0.93
C LEU A 135 -19.58 14.26 -1.44
N ASP A 136 -19.17 15.47 -1.11
CA ASP A 136 -19.79 16.71 -1.56
C ASP A 136 -18.63 17.63 -1.93
N ARG A 137 -18.50 17.96 -3.22
CA ARG A 137 -17.40 18.76 -3.72
C ARG A 137 -17.52 20.22 -3.27
N GLU A 138 -18.74 20.73 -3.12
CA GLU A 138 -19.02 22.08 -2.63
C GLU A 138 -18.60 22.23 -1.15
N GLU A 139 -18.81 21.19 -0.34
CA GLU A 139 -18.34 21.14 1.05
C GLU A 139 -16.81 20.97 1.12
N GLN A 140 -16.27 19.95 0.44
CA GLN A 140 -14.84 19.66 0.46
C GLN A 140 -14.32 19.05 -0.85
N LYS A 141 -13.57 19.85 -1.60
CA LYS A 141 -13.02 19.49 -2.92
C LYS A 141 -11.93 18.41 -2.89
N SER A 142 -11.22 18.25 -1.78
CA SER A 142 -10.13 17.29 -1.69
C SER A 142 -9.90 16.76 -0.28
N TYR A 143 -9.41 15.53 -0.20
CA TYR A 143 -9.04 14.86 1.06
C TYR A 143 -7.58 14.42 0.98
N GLN A 144 -6.83 14.70 2.04
CA GLN A 144 -5.47 14.19 2.20
C GLN A 144 -5.45 13.19 3.36
N LEU A 145 -5.20 11.93 3.06
CA LEU A 145 -5.12 10.84 4.03
C LEU A 145 -3.71 10.29 4.08
N ILE A 146 -3.37 9.61 5.17
CA ILE A 146 -2.08 8.92 5.33
C ILE A 146 -2.36 7.43 5.44
N LEU A 147 -1.79 6.67 4.51
CA LEU A 147 -1.75 5.22 4.54
C LEU A 147 -0.45 4.78 5.22
N THR A 148 -0.53 3.89 6.19
CA THR A 148 0.63 3.32 6.89
C THR A 148 0.66 1.82 6.66
N ALA A 149 1.79 1.29 6.22
CA ALA A 149 2.09 -0.14 6.19
C ALA A 149 2.91 -0.50 7.43
N LEU A 150 2.54 -1.60 8.10
CA LEU A 150 3.24 -2.13 9.27
C LEU A 150 3.59 -3.60 9.05
N ASP A 151 4.83 -3.95 9.38
CA ASP A 151 5.23 -5.34 9.56
C ASP A 151 4.74 -5.88 10.92
N GLY A 152 5.11 -7.12 11.24
CA GLY A 152 4.82 -7.77 12.51
C GLY A 152 6.08 -8.14 13.30
N GLY A 153 7.21 -7.48 13.03
CA GLY A 153 8.43 -7.69 13.80
C GLY A 153 8.36 -7.05 15.19
N ASP A 154 9.37 -7.31 16.02
CA ASP A 154 9.54 -6.68 17.34
C ASP A 154 10.97 -6.09 17.47
N PRO A 155 11.14 -4.76 17.39
CA PRO A 155 10.09 -3.75 17.23
C PRO A 155 9.47 -3.75 15.82
N PRO A 156 8.22 -3.31 15.67
CA PRO A 156 7.58 -3.22 14.37
C PRO A 156 8.14 -2.03 13.59
N LEU A 157 8.41 -2.22 12.30
CA LEU A 157 8.78 -1.15 11.39
C LEU A 157 7.58 -0.78 10.52
N SER A 158 7.57 0.47 10.08
CA SER A 158 6.46 1.02 9.31
C SER A 158 6.90 2.03 8.28
N SER A 159 6.10 2.19 7.24
CA SER A 159 6.23 3.28 6.29
C SER A 159 4.87 3.88 5.95
N THR A 160 4.91 5.11 5.46
CA THR A 160 3.72 5.88 5.14
C THR A 160 3.72 6.34 3.68
N ALA A 161 2.54 6.38 3.08
CA ALA A 161 2.27 7.02 1.79
C ALA A 161 1.05 7.95 1.93
N LYS A 162 1.03 9.02 1.15
CA LYS A 162 -0.12 9.95 1.11
C LYS A 162 -1.19 9.40 0.17
N ILE A 163 -2.46 9.63 0.47
CA ILE A 163 -3.56 9.46 -0.47
C ILE A 163 -4.16 10.84 -0.70
N GLN A 164 -4.14 11.31 -1.93
CA GLN A 164 -4.79 12.56 -2.33
C GLN A 164 -6.05 12.21 -3.11
N VAL A 165 -7.20 12.46 -2.51
CA VAL A 165 -8.49 12.31 -3.17
C VAL A 165 -8.92 13.67 -3.68
N LEU A 166 -9.14 13.79 -4.98
CA LEU A 166 -9.80 14.93 -5.61
C LEU A 166 -11.25 14.53 -5.89
N VAL A 167 -12.19 15.30 -5.34
CA VAL A 167 -13.61 15.10 -5.62
C VAL A 167 -13.93 15.72 -6.97
N THR A 168 -14.38 14.91 -7.92
CA THR A 168 -14.77 15.38 -9.25
C THR A 168 -16.26 15.68 -9.27
N ASP A 169 -16.58 16.82 -9.86
CA ASP A 169 -17.93 17.30 -10.10
C ASP A 169 -18.73 16.23 -10.85
N ALA A 170 -19.89 15.85 -10.31
CA ALA A 170 -20.92 15.16 -11.06
C ALA A 170 -21.90 16.22 -11.58
N ASN A 171 -22.39 16.05 -12.80
CA ASN A 171 -23.52 16.87 -13.25
C ASN A 171 -24.82 16.34 -12.63
N ASP A 172 -24.94 16.47 -11.32
CA ASP A 172 -26.08 16.07 -10.50
C ASP A 172 -26.90 17.27 -10.00
N ASN A 173 -26.40 18.49 -10.21
CA ASN A 173 -27.14 19.73 -10.04
C ASN A 173 -27.78 20.14 -11.39
N PRO A 174 -29.09 19.92 -11.61
CA PRO A 174 -29.76 20.50 -12.76
C PRO A 174 -29.82 22.03 -12.58
N PRO A 175 -29.63 22.83 -13.65
CA PRO A 175 -29.67 24.28 -13.55
C PRO A 175 -31.01 24.74 -12.96
N VAL A 176 -30.94 25.50 -11.88
CA VAL A 176 -32.12 25.97 -11.14
C VAL A 176 -32.47 27.38 -11.62
N PHE A 177 -33.69 27.55 -12.13
CA PHE A 177 -34.21 28.87 -12.48
C PHE A 177 -34.40 29.74 -11.23
N SER A 178 -34.15 31.05 -11.35
CA SER A 178 -34.30 32.00 -10.24
C SER A 178 -35.73 32.12 -9.70
N GLN A 179 -36.74 31.67 -10.46
CA GLN A 179 -38.14 31.63 -10.05
C GLN A 179 -38.81 30.36 -10.58
N GLU A 180 -39.71 29.77 -9.79
CA GLU A 180 -40.53 28.62 -10.22
C GLU A 180 -41.56 29.02 -11.30
N LEU A 181 -42.01 30.29 -11.31
CA LEU A 181 -42.98 30.79 -12.26
C LEU A 181 -42.69 32.25 -12.63
N TYR A 182 -42.35 32.48 -13.90
CA TYR A 182 -42.21 33.82 -14.45
C TYR A 182 -43.54 34.30 -15.02
N ARG A 183 -44.07 35.42 -14.51
CA ARG A 183 -45.28 36.07 -15.03
C ARG A 183 -44.97 37.46 -15.56
N VAL A 184 -45.30 37.70 -16.83
CA VAL A 184 -45.21 39.00 -17.49
C VAL A 184 -46.50 39.24 -18.29
N ALA A 185 -47.00 40.47 -18.29
CA ALA A 185 -48.09 40.91 -19.14
C ALA A 185 -47.54 41.83 -20.24
N VAL A 186 -47.97 41.61 -21.48
CA VAL A 186 -47.51 42.38 -22.63
C VAL A 186 -48.74 42.89 -23.41
N PRO A 187 -48.78 44.17 -23.83
CA PRO A 187 -49.83 44.70 -24.69
C PRO A 187 -49.87 44.02 -26.06
N GLU A 188 -51.05 43.89 -26.67
CA GLU A 188 -51.22 43.20 -27.96
C GLU A 188 -50.54 43.90 -29.16
N ASN A 189 -50.22 45.18 -29.02
CA ASN A 189 -49.67 46.02 -30.08
C ASN A 189 -48.13 46.12 -30.10
N VAL A 190 -47.42 45.24 -29.38
CA VAL A 190 -45.96 45.23 -29.38
C VAL A 190 -45.37 44.81 -30.74
N LEU A 191 -44.25 45.44 -31.09
CA LEU A 191 -43.57 45.19 -32.37
C LEU A 191 -42.73 43.91 -32.32
N PRO A 192 -42.55 43.21 -33.46
CA PRO A 192 -41.62 42.08 -33.57
C PRO A 192 -40.20 42.47 -33.14
N GLY A 193 -39.58 41.64 -32.31
CA GLY A 193 -38.23 41.87 -31.76
C GLY A 193 -38.19 42.50 -30.37
N THR A 194 -39.34 42.79 -29.75
CA THR A 194 -39.40 43.29 -28.37
C THR A 194 -38.99 42.19 -27.39
N LEU A 195 -38.01 42.45 -26.52
CA LEU A 195 -37.64 41.54 -25.43
C LEU A 195 -38.75 41.53 -24.36
N VAL A 196 -39.34 40.37 -24.11
CA VAL A 196 -40.48 40.22 -23.18
C VAL A 196 -40.03 39.82 -21.78
N LEU A 197 -39.07 38.90 -21.68
CA LEU A 197 -38.57 38.37 -20.42
C LEU A 197 -37.16 37.82 -20.65
N GLN A 198 -36.31 37.97 -19.64
CA GLN A 198 -35.04 37.26 -19.54
C GLN A 198 -35.10 36.36 -18.30
N VAL A 199 -34.90 35.06 -18.50
CA VAL A 199 -34.77 34.11 -17.39
C VAL A 199 -33.31 33.93 -17.03
N MET A 200 -33.06 33.62 -15.77
CA MET A 200 -31.72 33.36 -15.24
C MET A 200 -31.77 32.02 -14.51
N ALA A 201 -30.81 31.16 -14.82
CA ALA A 201 -30.59 29.92 -14.10
C ALA A 201 -29.15 29.90 -13.59
N THR A 202 -28.96 29.31 -12.43
CA THR A 202 -27.64 29.02 -11.86
C THR A 202 -27.43 27.51 -11.87
N ASP A 203 -26.23 27.14 -12.30
CA ASP A 203 -25.66 25.79 -12.21
C ASP A 203 -24.58 25.86 -11.12
#